data_AF-A0A841GUR6-F1
#
_entry.id   AF-A0A841GUR6-F1
#
_cell.length_a   1.000
_cell.length_b   1.000
_cell.length_c   1.000
_cell.angle_alpha   90.00
_cell.angle_beta   90.00
_cell.angle_gamma   90.00
#
_symmetry.space_group_name_H-M   'P 1'
#
loop_
_entity.id
_entity.type
_entity.pdbx_description
1 polymer ?
#
loop_
_entity_poly.entity_id
_entity_poly.type
_entity_poly.pdbx_seq_one_letter_code
_entity_poly.pdbx_strand_id
1 'polypeptide(L)' 'MEEVLRDPAMGIGKPERLKGMGGTWSRRLTQEHRVLYRVGDEHVMFDQARSHYGDR' A
#
# COMPACT_ATOMS: atom_id res chain seq x y z
N MET A 1 -8.05 1.52 5.55
CA MET A 1 -6.88 0.85 6.15
C MET A 1 -7.26 -0.48 6.78
N GLU A 2 -8.40 -0.57 7.48
CA GLU A 2 -8.91 -1.83 8.04
C GLU A 2 -8.96 -2.99 7.04
N GLU A 3 -9.32 -2.72 5.78
CA GLU A 3 -9.34 -3.76 4.75
C GLU A 3 -7.96 -4.36 4.46
N VAL A 4 -6.88 -3.56 4.53
CA VAL A 4 -5.51 -4.06 4.36
C VAL A 4 -5.13 -5.02 5.48
N LEU A 5 -5.67 -4.83 6.69
CA LEU A 5 -5.43 -5.73 7.82
C LEU A 5 -6.23 -7.03 7.71
N ARG A 6 -7.38 -7.01 7.04
CA ARG A 6 -8.23 -8.19 6.84
C ARG A 6 -7.77 -9.03 5.64
N ASP A 7 -7.48 -8.37 4.53
CA ASP A 7 -6.98 -9.00 3.30
C ASP A 7 -6.00 -8.05 2.58
N PRO A 8 -4.68 -8.19 2.85
CA PRO A 8 -3.68 -7.30 2.30
C PRO A 8 -3.49 -7.43 0.77
N ALA A 9 -3.93 -8.54 0.16
CA ALA A 9 -3.63 -8.88 -1.22
C ALA A 9 -4.82 -8.72 -2.17
N MET A 10 -6.04 -8.51 -1.64
CA MET A 10 -7.26 -8.34 -2.42
C MET A 10 -8.04 -7.09 -1.97
N GLY A 11 -9.15 -6.79 -2.66
CA GLY A 11 -10.05 -5.70 -2.30
C GLY A 11 -9.85 -4.40 -3.08
N ILE A 12 -10.35 -3.30 -2.53
CA ILE A 12 -10.46 -2.02 -3.23
C ILE A 12 -9.09 -1.36 -3.44
N GLY A 13 -9.01 -0.52 -4.47
CA GLY A 13 -7.77 0.19 -4.78
C GLY A 13 -6.67 -0.70 -5.37
N LYS A 14 -7.03 -1.85 -5.97
CA LYS A 14 -6.14 -2.70 -6.79
C LYS A 14 -4.76 -2.91 -6.13
N PRO A 15 -4.70 -3.65 -5.01
CA PRO A 15 -3.42 -4.01 -4.39
C PRO A 15 -2.54 -4.79 -5.37
N GLU A 16 -1.29 -4.36 -5.51
CA GLU A 16 -0.31 -4.91 -6.44
C GLU A 16 1.02 -5.15 -5.71
N ARG A 17 1.56 -6.37 -5.81
CA ARG A 17 2.88 -6.70 -5.27
C ARG A 17 3.97 -6.17 -6.19
N LEU A 18 4.83 -5.30 -5.68
CA LEU A 18 5.90 -4.65 -6.45
C LEU A 18 7.07 -5.61 -6.67
N LYS A 19 7.51 -5.73 -7.92
CA LYS A 19 8.67 -6.57 -8.28
C LYS A 19 9.97 -5.89 -7.83
N GLY A 20 10.89 -6.68 -7.28
CA GLY A 20 12.21 -6.20 -6.86
C GLY A 20 12.22 -5.31 -5.60
N MET A 21 11.09 -5.14 -4.91
CA MET A 21 10.98 -4.31 -3.71
C MET A 21 10.72 -5.11 -2.44
N GLY A 22 11.43 -6.22 -2.24
CA GLY A 22 11.44 -6.94 -0.94
C GLY A 22 10.06 -7.37 -0.41
N GLY A 23 9.08 -7.62 -1.27
CA GLY A 23 7.72 -8.00 -0.86
C GLY A 23 6.76 -6.85 -0.55
N THR A 24 7.13 -5.61 -0.90
CA THR A 24 6.25 -4.44 -0.79
C THR A 24 5.05 -4.52 -1.73
N TRP A 25 3.93 -4.02 -1.24
CA TRP A 25 2.65 -3.86 -1.93
C TRP A 25 2.36 -2.40 -2.16
N SER A 26 1.67 -2.10 -3.24
CA SER A 26 1.10 -0.79 -3.57
C SER A 26 -0.41 -0.90 -3.65
N ARG A 27 -1.13 0.04 -3.03
CA ARG A 27 -2.59 0.14 -3.12
C ARG A 27 -2.99 1.59 -3.39
N ARG A 28 -4.01 1.77 -4.24
CA ARG A 28 -4.58 3.08 -4.59
C ARG A 28 -5.46 3.59 -3.46
N LEU A 29 -5.15 4.78 -2.95
CA LEU A 29 -6.03 5.52 -2.04
C LEU A 29 -6.93 6.47 -2.84
N THR A 30 -6.36 7.16 -3.82
CA THR A 30 -7.06 7.98 -4.81
C THR A 30 -6.54 7.63 -6.21
N GLN A 31 -6.98 8.34 -7.25
CA GLN A 31 -6.40 8.17 -8.59
C GLN A 31 -4.89 8.43 -8.59
N GLU A 32 -4.46 9.44 -7.83
CA GLU A 32 -3.07 9.91 -7.76
C GLU A 32 -2.28 9.26 -6.62
N HIS A 33 -2.89 9.06 -5.46
CA HIS A 33 -2.18 8.64 -4.26
C HIS A 33 -2.11 7.12 -4.12
N ARG A 34 -0.93 6.65 -3.68
CA ARG A 34 -0.65 5.24 -3.39
C ARG A 34 -0.10 5.12 -1.97
N VAL A 35 -0.55 4.09 -1.27
CA VAL A 35 0.08 3.62 -0.04
C VAL A 35 0.98 2.43 -0.36
N LEU A 36 2.18 2.44 0.19
CA LEU A 36 3.11 1.33 0.16
C LEU A 36 3.13 0.65 1.53
N TYR A 37 3.03 -0.67 1.53
CA TYR A 37 3.06 -1.46 2.75
C TYR A 37 3.71 -2.82 2.55
N ARG A 38 4.13 -3.45 3.64
CA ARG A 38 4.64 -4.82 3.70
C ARG A 38 3.79 -5.62 4.66
N VAL A 39 3.58 -6.88 4.33
CA VAL A 39 2.80 -7.83 5.13
C VAL A 39 3.81 -8.76 5.81
N GLY A 40 3.84 -8.71 7.13
CA GLY A 40 4.51 -9.70 7.98
C GLY A 40 3.50 -10.69 8.55
N ASP A 41 3.98 -11.63 9.37
CA ASP A 41 3.15 -12.73 9.86
C ASP A 41 1.98 -12.26 10.75
N GLU A 42 2.20 -11.24 11.59
CA GLU A 42 1.20 -10.73 12.54
C GLU A 42 0.94 -9.22 12.40
N HIS A 43 1.59 -8.56 11.44
CA HIS A 43 1.52 -7.11 11.31
C HIS A 43 1.65 -6.64 9.86
N VAL A 44 1.11 -5.46 9.60
CA VAL A 44 1.32 -4.73 8.35
C VAL A 44 2.12 -3.47 8.65
N MET A 45 3.26 -3.30 7.97
CA MET A 45 4.06 -2.09 8.05
C MET A 45 3.72 -1.18 6.89
N PHE A 46 3.36 0.06 7.18
CA PHE A 46 3.13 1.09 6.17
C PHE A 46 4.40 1.91 5.99
N ASP A 47 5.05 1.78 4.82
CA ASP A 47 6.36 2.38 4.56
C ASP A 47 6.24 3.86 4.15
N GLN A 48 5.36 4.15 3.18
CA GLN A 48 5.09 5.50 2.70
C GLN A 48 3.67 5.63 2.17
N ALA A 49 2.95 6.68 2.56
CA ALA A 49 1.90 7.24 1.72
C ALA A 49 2.56 8.31 0.84
N ARG A 50 2.81 8.00 -0.44
CA ARG A 50 3.28 9.03 -1.36
C ARG A 50 2.11 9.96 -1.63
N SER A 51 2.06 11.07 -0.90
CA SER A 51 1.29 12.23 -1.30
C SER A 51 2.20 13.16 -2.09
N HIS A 52 1.72 13.67 -3.22
CA HIS A 52 2.37 14.80 -3.91
C HIS A 52 2.07 16.09 -3.13
N TYR A 53 2.44 16.17 -1.83
CA TYR A 53 2.50 17.45 -1.13
C TYR A 53 3.85 18.11 -1.43
N GLY A 54 4.01 18.47 -2.69
CA GLY A 54 5.14 19.24 -3.23
C GLY A 54 4.74 20.27 -4.27
N ASP A 55 3.45 20.40 -4.60
CA ASP A 55 2.94 21.57 -5.31
C ASP A 55 2.56 22.65 -4.28
N ARG A 56 3.55 23.46 -3.92
CA ARG A 56 3.31 24.85 -3.49
C ARG A 56 4.31 25.76 -4.19
#